data_AF-A0A538S6S5-F1
#
_entry.id   AF-A0A538S6S5-F1
#
_cell.length_a   1.000
_cell.length_b   1.000
_cell.length_c   1.000
_cell.angle_alpha   90.00
_cell.angle_beta   90.00
_cell.angle_gamma   90.00
#
_symmetry.space_group_name_H-M   'P 1'
#
loop_
_entity.id
_entity.type
_entity.pdbx_description
1 polymer ?
#
loop_
_entity_poly.entity_id
_entity_poly.type
_entity_poly.pdbx_seq_one_letter_code
_entity_poly.pdbx_strand_id
1 'polypeptide(L)'
;MNRTLLLAFLLIATSCGGKQTPRPGPPSGNASIQARLLVNGLDQPVDLQAAPGDTDRLFIVQKTGAIRVFAGDSLVPRVFLDIASRVSNGSEQGLLGLAFHPQF
;
A
#
# COMPACT_ATOMS: atom_id res chain seq x y z
N MET A 1 62.79 -56.94 13.18
CA MET A 1 61.43 -57.25 12.68
C MET A 1 60.69 -55.93 12.61
N ASN A 2 60.73 -55.30 11.43
CA ASN A 2 60.52 -53.86 11.25
C ASN A 2 59.17 -53.65 10.56
N ARG A 3 58.29 -52.87 11.20
CA ARG A 3 56.86 -52.77 10.91
C ARG A 3 56.58 -51.64 9.90
N THR A 4 55.98 -52.04 8.77
CA THR A 4 54.81 -51.42 8.08
C THR A 4 54.90 -49.94 7.64
N LEU A 5 55.03 -49.59 6.35
CA LEU A 5 54.03 -49.49 5.26
C LEU A 5 53.09 -48.24 5.31
N LEU A 6 52.88 -47.65 4.12
CA LEU A 6 51.90 -46.63 3.68
C LEU A 6 52.25 -45.12 3.85
N LEU A 7 52.70 -44.50 2.75
CA LEU A 7 52.50 -43.07 2.49
C LEU A 7 51.16 -42.92 1.72
N ALA A 8 50.15 -42.37 2.39
CA ALA A 8 48.94 -41.89 1.74
C ALA A 8 49.15 -40.42 1.32
N PHE A 9 49.06 -40.14 0.01
CA PHE A 9 49.09 -38.77 -0.52
C PHE A 9 47.75 -38.09 -0.20
N LEU A 10 47.78 -37.15 0.74
CA LEU A 10 46.64 -36.34 1.18
C LEU A 10 46.40 -35.21 0.17
N LEU A 11 45.34 -35.30 -0.65
CA LEU A 11 44.84 -34.16 -1.43
C LEU A 11 44.03 -33.25 -0.49
N ILE A 12 44.58 -32.08 -0.17
CA ILE A 12 43.88 -31.05 0.60
C ILE A 12 43.00 -30.26 -0.38
N ALA A 13 41.72 -30.59 -0.45
CA ALA A 13 40.73 -29.75 -1.13
C ALA A 13 40.38 -28.57 -0.21
N THR A 14 41.01 -27.41 -0.42
CA THR A 14 40.59 -26.15 0.22
C THR A 14 39.24 -25.72 -0.36
N SER A 15 38.16 -26.09 0.32
CA SER A 15 36.82 -25.57 0.08
C SER A 15 36.71 -24.15 0.62
N CYS A 16 36.36 -23.18 -0.24
CA CYS A 16 36.00 -21.83 0.18
C CYS A 16 34.61 -21.86 0.84
N GLY A 17 34.56 -22.02 2.17
CA GLY A 17 33.35 -21.83 2.96
C GLY A 17 33.01 -20.34 3.07
N GLY A 18 32.21 -19.81 2.15
CA GLY A 18 31.61 -18.49 2.28
C GLY A 18 30.65 -18.46 3.47
N LYS A 19 30.92 -17.65 4.50
CA LYS A 19 29.99 -17.44 5.61
C LYS A 19 28.78 -16.68 5.08
N GLN A 20 27.65 -17.36 4.93
CA GLN A 20 26.36 -16.69 4.72
C GLN A 20 26.08 -15.84 5.96
N THR A 21 26.18 -14.53 5.82
CA THR A 21 25.67 -13.60 6.84
C THR A 21 24.16 -13.76 6.89
N PRO A 22 23.55 -13.96 8.08
CA PRO A 22 22.10 -14.00 8.19
C PRO A 22 21.55 -12.69 7.65
N ARG A 23 20.77 -12.74 6.56
CA ARG A 23 20.02 -11.58 6.08
C ARG A 23 19.07 -11.17 7.22
N PRO A 24 19.07 -9.91 7.67
CA PRO A 24 18.07 -9.46 8.63
C PRO A 24 16.68 -9.80 8.11
N GLY A 25 15.93 -10.59 8.86
CA GLY A 25 14.53 -10.86 8.55
C GLY A 25 13.72 -9.56 8.63
N PRO A 26 12.53 -9.52 8.00
CA PRO A 26 11.61 -8.41 8.23
C PRO A 26 11.42 -8.23 9.74
N PRO A 27 11.38 -6.98 10.24
CA PRO A 27 11.17 -6.73 11.66
C PRO A 27 9.86 -7.39 12.10
N SER A 28 9.95 -8.39 12.97
CA SER A 28 8.79 -8.94 13.68
C SER A 28 8.39 -7.95 14.77
N GLY A 29 7.72 -6.88 14.36
CA GLY A 29 7.08 -5.92 15.25
C GLY A 29 5.59 -6.25 15.40
N ASN A 30 5.11 -6.34 16.63
CA ASN A 30 3.67 -6.38 16.92
C ASN A 30 3.11 -4.95 16.79
N ALA A 31 2.99 -4.44 15.57
CA ALA A 31 2.39 -3.13 15.34
C ALA A 31 0.89 -3.19 15.58
N SER A 32 0.39 -2.42 16.54
CA SER A 32 -1.06 -2.23 16.77
C SER A 32 -1.57 -1.15 15.82
N ILE A 33 -2.59 -1.48 15.02
CA ILE A 33 -3.31 -0.52 14.18
C ILE A 33 -4.58 -0.11 14.90
N GLN A 34 -4.80 1.20 15.01
CA GLN A 34 -6.03 1.78 15.55
C GLN A 34 -6.77 2.47 14.42
N ALA A 35 -8.04 2.13 14.22
CA ALA A 35 -8.91 2.82 13.29
C ALA A 35 -9.69 3.90 14.03
N ARG A 36 -9.74 5.10 13.46
CA ARG A 36 -10.62 6.19 13.92
C ARG A 36 -11.61 6.52 12.82
N LEU A 37 -12.90 6.55 13.16
CA LEU A 37 -13.92 7.03 12.25
C LEU A 37 -13.77 8.56 12.09
N LEU A 38 -13.53 9.02 10.86
CA LEU A 38 -13.45 10.45 10.54
C LEU A 38 -14.80 11.00 10.04
N VAL A 39 -15.51 10.22 9.23
CA VAL A 39 -16.75 10.62 8.57
C VAL A 39 -17.64 9.42 8.29
N ASN A 40 -18.95 9.61 8.31
CA ASN A 40 -19.97 8.63 7.93
C ASN A 40 -20.97 9.24 6.93
N GLY A 41 -22.01 8.49 6.53
CA GLY A 41 -23.05 9.00 5.62
C GLY A 41 -22.62 9.12 4.16
N LEU A 42 -21.48 8.51 3.79
CA LEU A 42 -21.07 8.35 2.40
C LEU A 42 -21.90 7.24 1.75
N ASP A 43 -22.25 7.43 0.49
CA ASP A 43 -22.96 6.47 -0.36
C ASP A 43 -21.97 5.80 -1.31
N GLN A 44 -21.68 4.52 -1.05
CA GLN A 44 -20.78 3.66 -1.85
C GLN A 44 -19.42 4.31 -2.21
N PRO A 45 -18.59 4.69 -1.21
CA PRO A 45 -17.25 5.22 -1.49
C PRO A 45 -16.35 4.16 -2.10
N VAL A 46 -15.63 4.51 -3.17
CA VAL A 46 -14.76 3.58 -3.93
C VAL A 46 -13.31 4.03 -4.03
N ASP A 47 -13.03 5.31 -3.83
CA ASP A 47 -11.68 5.86 -3.91
C ASP A 47 -11.55 7.11 -3.00
N LEU A 48 -10.32 7.41 -2.59
CA LEU A 48 -9.94 8.53 -1.73
C LEU A 48 -8.64 9.14 -2.26
N GLN A 49 -8.65 10.42 -2.59
CA GLN A 49 -7.48 11.12 -3.15
C GLN A 49 -7.14 12.38 -2.36
N ALA A 50 -5.86 12.72 -2.32
CA ALA A 50 -5.37 14.03 -1.94
C ALA A 50 -4.76 14.70 -3.17
N ALA A 51 -5.06 15.97 -3.39
CA ALA A 51 -4.46 16.71 -4.49
C ALA A 51 -2.99 17.06 -4.17
N PRO A 52 -2.07 17.07 -5.14
CA PRO A 52 -0.69 17.49 -4.93
C PRO A 52 -0.61 18.89 -4.28
N GLY A 53 0.07 18.99 -3.13
CA GLY A 53 0.21 20.26 -2.39
C GLY A 53 -1.00 20.67 -1.53
N ASP A 54 -2.11 19.94 -1.59
CA ASP A 54 -3.27 20.17 -0.74
C ASP A 54 -3.19 19.27 0.51
N THR A 55 -2.87 19.87 1.65
CA THR A 55 -2.75 19.17 2.93
C THR A 55 -4.05 19.11 3.72
N ASP A 56 -5.07 19.86 3.28
CA ASP A 56 -6.22 20.20 4.11
C ASP A 56 -7.49 19.48 3.64
N ARG A 57 -7.50 19.00 2.39
CA ARG A 57 -8.66 18.37 1.76
C ARG A 57 -8.39 16.95 1.30
N LEU A 58 -9.36 16.08 1.59
CA LEU A 58 -9.46 14.76 1.00
C LEU A 58 -10.69 14.69 0.10
N PHE A 59 -10.53 14.12 -1.09
CA PHE A 59 -11.58 13.95 -2.09
C PHE A 59 -12.05 12.50 -2.08
N ILE A 60 -13.31 12.30 -1.71
CA ILE A 60 -13.93 10.99 -1.56
C ILE A 60 -14.80 10.75 -2.79
N VAL A 61 -14.46 9.71 -3.56
CA VAL A 61 -15.15 9.32 -4.78
C VAL A 61 -16.28 8.34 -4.42
N GLN A 62 -17.50 8.68 -4.82
CA GLN A 62 -18.67 7.84 -4.63
C GLN A 62 -19.09 7.20 -5.94
N LYS A 63 -19.35 5.89 -5.91
CA LYS A 63 -19.78 5.11 -7.09
C LYS A 63 -20.99 5.72 -7.80
N THR A 64 -21.89 6.35 -7.04
CA THR A 64 -23.10 7.03 -7.53
C THR A 64 -22.84 8.30 -8.34
N GLY A 65 -21.57 8.70 -8.53
CA GLY A 65 -21.17 9.79 -9.43
C GLY A 65 -20.86 11.12 -8.75
N ALA A 66 -20.88 11.15 -7.42
CA ALA A 66 -20.51 12.34 -6.63
C ALA A 66 -19.07 12.26 -6.12
N ILE A 67 -18.41 13.42 -6.02
CA ILE A 67 -17.15 13.58 -5.30
C ILE A 67 -17.38 14.52 -4.12
N ARG A 68 -17.19 14.02 -2.91
CA ARG A 68 -17.30 14.78 -1.65
C ARG A 68 -15.92 15.23 -1.20
N VAL A 69 -15.89 16.32 -0.44
CA VAL A 69 -14.64 16.81 0.15
C VAL A 69 -14.76 16.70 1.66
N PHE A 70 -13.77 16.08 2.28
CA PHE A 70 -13.55 16.15 3.71
C PHE A 70 -12.46 17.18 3.99
N ALA A 71 -12.76 18.17 4.83
CA ALA A 71 -11.85 19.24 5.21
C ALA A 71 -12.25 19.79 6.58
N GLY A 72 -11.28 20.17 7.41
CA GLY A 72 -11.56 20.71 8.74
C GLY A 72 -12.44 19.78 9.60
N ASP A 73 -12.08 18.49 9.65
CA ASP A 73 -12.76 17.44 10.41
C ASP A 73 -14.24 17.17 10.05
N SER A 74 -14.69 17.61 8.87
CA SER A 74 -16.08 17.40 8.42
C SER A 74 -16.21 17.31 6.90
N LEU A 75 -17.38 16.84 6.43
CA LEU A 75 -17.71 16.97 5.02
C LEU A 75 -18.07 18.41 4.69
N VAL A 76 -17.44 18.93 3.64
CA VAL A 76 -17.84 20.19 3.03
C VAL A 76 -19.26 20.03 2.48
N PRO A 77 -20.20 20.96 2.78
CA PRO A 77 -21.58 20.86 2.32
C PRO A 77 -21.72 20.88 0.79
N ARG A 78 -20.85 21.63 0.11
CA ARG A 78 -20.80 21.69 -1.36
C ARG A 78 -20.13 20.44 -1.93
N VAL A 79 -20.83 19.76 -2.84
CA VAL A 79 -20.27 18.66 -3.64
C VAL A 79 -19.23 19.23 -4.61
N PHE A 80 -18.07 18.57 -4.75
CA PHE A 80 -17.00 19.02 -5.65
C PHE A 80 -17.33 18.74 -7.12
N LEU A 81 -17.82 17.54 -7.41
CA LEU A 81 -18.27 17.12 -8.73
C LEU A 81 -19.51 16.23 -8.58
N ASP A 82 -20.52 16.47 -9.43
CA ASP A 82 -21.69 15.60 -9.55
C ASP A 82 -21.90 15.25 -11.04
N ILE A 83 -21.71 13.98 -11.35
CA ILE A 83 -21.96 13.40 -12.67
C ILE A 83 -22.91 12.20 -12.56
N ALA A 84 -23.75 12.13 -11.53
CA ALA A 84 -24.66 11.02 -11.29
C ALA A 84 -25.57 10.72 -12.51
N SER A 85 -25.97 11.76 -13.25
CA SER A 85 -26.75 11.63 -14.48
C SER A 85 -25.99 11.03 -15.67
N ARG A 86 -24.67 10.86 -15.57
CA ARG A 86 -23.78 10.38 -16.64
C ARG A 86 -23.19 9.00 -16.36
N VAL A 87 -23.49 8.41 -15.21
CA VAL A 87 -22.99 7.10 -14.81
C VAL A 87 -24.15 6.18 -14.43
N SER A 88 -23.94 4.87 -14.56
CA SER A 88 -24.88 3.86 -14.07
C SER A 88 -24.45 3.32 -12.69
N ASN A 89 -25.34 2.62 -11.98
CA ASN A 89 -25.08 2.13 -10.62
C ASN A 89 -25.11 0.59 -10.50
N GLY A 90 -24.90 -0.13 -11.61
CA GLY A 90 -24.73 -1.59 -11.60
C GLY A 90 -23.47 -2.02 -10.85
N SER A 91 -23.20 -3.33 -10.76
CA SER A 91 -22.11 -3.94 -9.96
C SER A 91 -20.80 -3.13 -9.92
N GLU A 92 -19.95 -3.26 -10.94
CA GLU A 92 -18.70 -2.49 -11.10
C GLU A 92 -18.90 -1.29 -12.05
N GLN A 93 -20.14 -0.86 -12.25
CA GLN A 93 -20.44 0.34 -13.02
C GLN A 93 -20.42 1.55 -12.08
N GLY A 94 -20.35 2.76 -12.64
CA GLY A 94 -20.36 3.99 -11.87
C GLY A 94 -19.09 4.80 -12.03
N LEU A 95 -18.91 5.76 -11.13
CA LEU A 95 -17.64 6.48 -11.00
C LEU A 95 -16.66 5.60 -10.21
N LEU A 96 -15.54 5.22 -10.82
CA LEU A 96 -14.63 4.21 -10.26
C LEU A 96 -13.38 4.77 -9.60
N GLY A 97 -13.00 6.02 -9.92
CA GLY A 97 -11.80 6.62 -9.35
C GLY A 97 -11.55 8.02 -9.89
N LEU A 98 -10.53 8.65 -9.32
CA LEU A 98 -10.05 9.98 -9.68
C LEU A 98 -8.52 9.99 -9.67
N ALA A 99 -7.91 10.78 -10.54
CA ALA A 99 -6.51 11.15 -10.40
C ALA A 99 -6.39 12.66 -10.62
N PHE A 100 -5.64 13.32 -9.74
CA PHE A 100 -5.27 14.71 -9.94
C PHE A 100 -4.06 14.80 -10.86
N HIS A 101 -4.07 15.80 -11.74
CA HIS A 101 -2.87 16.17 -12.47
C HIS A 101 -1.79 16.63 -11.47
N PRO A 102 -0.48 16.36 -11.69
CA PRO A 102 0.58 16.78 -10.78
C PRO A 102 0.67 18.29 -10.52
N GLN A 103 0.04 19.10 -11.38
CA GLN A 103 -0.03 20.57 -11.30
C GLN A 103 -1.47 21.08 -11.13
N PHE A 104 -2.35 20.28 -10.51
CA PHE A 104 -3.71 20.67 -10.18
C PHE A 104 -3.76 21.83 -9.17
#